data_AF-A0A1D2UA68-F1
#
_entry.id   AF-A0A1D2UA68-F1
#
_cell.length_a   1.000
_cell.length_b   1.000
_cell.length_c   1.000
_cell.angle_alpha   90.00
_cell.angle_beta   90.00
_cell.angle_gamma   90.00
#
_symmetry.space_group_name_H-M   'P 1'
#
loop_
_entity.id
_entity.type
_entity.pdbx_description
1 polymer ?
#
loop_
_entity_poly.entity_id
_entity_poly.type
_entity_poly.pdbx_seq_one_letter_code
_entity_poly.pdbx_strand_id
1 'polypeptide(L)'
;MSVATEHVYRVSSTGWVHCHGNDAQDVPAWPTLQHSALVVLDLDDIFTDVWRFEGKSEYAAALIEKRARTQGLVEGAAHIVMHRLLKVPGGFQAFFSAIPLELWQRCTQWAREQGDHCLLLTAAGLLSHGVGTDGGRILLSQRRLMYFAQTEEGLSFGSMQALGGRESAMADAAQALLGRQQGLWTRLGADAVEYGVLWSVQPEDVEASLHAIQAVLGNAPVVLFAAELDAAGARVLTALPKLAHEGAGRHALNPLGERIAWRAERWVAPVTVVTALAGLVLIAAGALITQQTDGYRSAGQGERAQLETLQSRIQAVSAVETPRKLLPATELARQLDQGIRYNPMTFLLDLKEATGNDMRIQRVRLETEAQNRTRTFRVDGLAASGASYAVMRWVSHMTAAGWTLKALDPVGAAPGAFSYQLIAAGAAPRSEKP
;
A
#
# COMPACT_ATOMS: atom_id res chain seq x y z
N MET A 1 -11.76 14.64 -16.21
CA MET A 1 -11.73 14.88 -14.75
C MET A 1 -10.49 15.72 -14.48
N SER A 2 -10.67 16.91 -13.89
CA SER A 2 -9.61 17.89 -13.67
C SER A 2 -8.52 17.31 -12.76
N VAL A 3 -7.29 17.21 -13.26
CA VAL A 3 -6.10 16.77 -12.53
C VAL A 3 -5.47 17.94 -11.74
N ALA A 4 -6.09 19.12 -11.79
CA ALA A 4 -5.45 20.40 -11.51
C ALA A 4 -5.83 21.02 -10.14
N THR A 5 -5.86 20.22 -9.06
CA THR A 5 -6.06 20.76 -7.70
C THR A 5 -4.88 20.51 -6.76
N GLU A 6 -3.87 19.77 -7.18
CA GLU A 6 -2.70 19.51 -6.33
C GLU A 6 -1.67 20.62 -6.42
N HIS A 7 -0.98 20.88 -5.32
CA HIS A 7 0.18 21.74 -5.30
C HIS A 7 1.42 20.89 -5.54
N VAL A 8 2.06 21.07 -6.69
CA VAL A 8 3.24 20.28 -7.07
C VAL A 8 4.43 21.21 -7.26
N TYR A 9 5.53 20.92 -6.56
CA TYR A 9 6.78 21.67 -6.69
C TYR A 9 7.78 20.85 -7.48
N ARG A 10 8.37 21.46 -8.51
CA ARG A 10 9.53 20.92 -9.22
C ARG A 10 10.77 21.58 -8.67
N VAL A 11 11.75 20.77 -8.25
CA VAL A 11 13.07 21.24 -7.83
C VAL A 11 14.08 20.84 -8.88
N SER A 12 14.75 21.82 -9.50
CA SER A 12 15.76 21.58 -10.53
C SER A 12 16.96 22.49 -10.35
N SER A 13 18.01 22.28 -11.16
CA SER A 13 19.23 23.10 -11.14
C SER A 13 18.94 24.58 -11.45
N THR A 14 17.86 24.87 -12.19
CA THR A 14 17.44 26.24 -12.53
C THR A 14 16.60 26.92 -11.45
N GLY A 15 16.14 26.19 -10.43
CA GLY A 15 15.30 26.73 -9.36
C GLY A 15 14.10 25.86 -9.02
N TRP A 16 13.22 26.46 -8.21
CA TRP A 16 11.99 25.84 -7.71
C TRP A 16 10.79 26.43 -8.46
N VAL A 17 9.92 25.55 -8.93
CA VAL A 17 8.69 25.95 -9.63
C VAL A 17 7.49 25.34 -8.92
N HIS A 18 6.49 26.15 -8.61
CA HIS A 18 5.22 25.73 -8.05
C HIS A 18 4.17 25.62 -9.16
N CYS A 19 3.62 24.43 -9.35
CA CYS A 19 2.54 24.14 -10.28
C CYS A 19 1.23 23.98 -9.50
N HIS A 20 0.20 24.73 -9.89
CA HIS A 20 -1.14 24.59 -9.35
C HIS A 20 -2.18 25.05 -10.38
N GLY A 21 -3.26 24.28 -10.56
CA GLY A 21 -4.22 24.59 -11.60
C GLY A 21 -3.57 24.51 -13.00
N ASN A 22 -3.73 25.58 -13.76
CA ASN A 22 -3.11 25.76 -15.08
C ASN A 22 -1.94 26.77 -15.03
N ASP A 23 -1.38 27.02 -13.85
CA ASP A 23 -0.34 28.03 -13.62
C ASP A 23 0.92 27.37 -13.04
N ALA A 24 2.06 27.95 -13.39
CA ALA A 24 3.39 27.55 -12.96
C ALA A 24 4.21 28.80 -12.61
N GLN A 25 4.65 28.91 -11.37
CA GLN A 25 5.35 30.10 -10.87
C GLN A 25 6.69 29.74 -10.26
N ASP A 26 7.73 30.51 -10.59
CA ASP A 26 9.00 30.42 -9.91
C ASP A 26 8.85 30.87 -8.45
N VAL A 27 9.40 30.08 -7.52
CA VAL A 27 9.35 30.36 -6.10
C VAL A 27 10.76 30.35 -5.49
N PRO A 28 10.99 31.07 -4.37
CA PRO A 28 12.24 30.98 -3.64
C PRO A 28 12.54 29.54 -3.22
N ALA A 29 13.83 29.19 -3.18
CA ALA A 29 14.25 27.88 -2.69
C ALA A 29 13.84 27.71 -1.22
N TRP A 30 13.40 26.50 -0.87
CA TRP A 30 12.97 26.13 0.50
C TRP A 30 11.79 26.97 1.01
N PRO A 31 10.67 27.04 0.27
CA PRO A 31 9.51 27.81 0.70
C PRO A 31 8.86 27.17 1.94
N THR A 32 8.18 27.98 2.75
CA THR A 32 7.25 27.47 3.76
C THR A 32 5.90 27.21 3.11
N LEU A 33 5.46 25.96 3.15
CA LEU A 33 4.24 25.51 2.52
C LEU A 33 3.04 25.76 3.43
N GLN A 34 1.95 26.27 2.85
CA GLN A 34 0.68 26.51 3.57
C GLN A 34 -0.39 25.45 3.26
N HIS A 35 -0.02 24.41 2.49
CA HIS A 35 -0.91 23.39 1.98
C HIS A 35 -0.14 22.10 1.74
N SER A 36 -0.86 20.98 1.68
CA SER A 36 -0.30 19.70 1.25
C SER A 36 0.34 19.84 -0.13
N ALA A 37 1.53 19.26 -0.30
CA ALA A 37 2.31 19.40 -1.51
C ALA A 37 3.04 18.12 -1.89
N LEU A 38 3.21 17.95 -3.20
CA LEU A 38 4.09 16.95 -3.78
C LEU A 38 5.33 17.66 -4.33
N VAL A 39 6.52 17.21 -3.96
CA VAL A 39 7.79 17.85 -4.34
C VAL A 39 8.60 16.84 -5.13
N VAL A 40 8.91 17.17 -6.38
CA VAL A 40 9.65 16.30 -7.29
C VAL A 40 11.06 16.86 -7.47
N LEU A 41 12.03 16.08 -7.02
CA LEU A 41 13.45 16.31 -7.23
C LEU A 41 13.84 15.88 -8.65
N ASP A 42 14.02 16.86 -9.52
CA ASP A 42 14.46 16.75 -10.91
C ASP A 42 15.80 17.47 -11.09
N LEU A 43 16.79 16.99 -10.33
CA LEU A 43 18.14 17.53 -10.26
C LEU A 43 19.09 16.68 -11.12
N ASP A 44 20.11 17.32 -11.67
CA ASP A 44 21.18 16.66 -12.43
C ASP A 44 22.19 15.97 -11.51
N ASP A 45 22.39 16.49 -10.29
CA ASP A 45 23.33 15.97 -9.31
C ASP A 45 22.86 14.65 -8.64
N ILE A 46 21.65 14.19 -8.95
CA ILE A 46 21.14 12.90 -8.46
C ILE A 46 21.52 11.81 -9.46
N PHE A 47 22.59 11.07 -9.14
CA PHE A 47 23.00 9.94 -9.96
C PHE A 47 21.90 8.85 -9.96
N THR A 48 21.50 8.38 -11.14
CA THR A 48 20.44 7.39 -11.32
C THR A 48 20.91 6.35 -12.33
N ASP A 49 20.76 5.06 -12.01
CA ASP A 49 21.18 3.97 -12.89
C ASP A 49 20.50 2.64 -12.55
N VAL A 50 20.71 1.63 -13.40
CA VAL A 50 20.37 0.23 -13.17
C VAL A 50 21.63 -0.58 -12.96
N TRP A 51 21.82 -1.14 -11.77
CA TRP A 51 22.95 -2.03 -11.49
C TRP A 51 22.52 -3.43 -11.10
N ARG A 52 23.36 -4.39 -11.52
CA ARG A 52 23.28 -5.78 -11.09
C ARG A 52 24.25 -6.04 -9.94
N PHE A 53 23.80 -6.84 -8.97
CA PHE A 53 24.61 -7.27 -7.84
C PHE A 53 24.21 -8.66 -7.36
N GLU A 54 25.14 -9.31 -6.68
CA GLU A 54 24.98 -10.62 -6.06
C GLU A 54 24.79 -10.47 -4.55
N GLY A 55 24.19 -11.49 -3.91
CA GLY A 55 23.95 -11.51 -2.47
C GLY A 55 22.50 -11.20 -2.06
N LYS A 56 22.30 -10.82 -0.79
CA LYS A 56 20.97 -10.56 -0.23
C LYS A 56 20.48 -9.15 -0.60
N SER A 57 19.20 -9.03 -0.91
CA SER A 57 18.55 -7.75 -1.25
C SER A 57 18.65 -6.70 -0.15
N GLU A 58 18.71 -7.11 1.13
CA GLU A 58 18.86 -6.23 2.29
C GLU A 58 20.14 -5.38 2.26
N TYR A 59 21.20 -5.87 1.58
CA TYR A 59 22.47 -5.16 1.44
C TYR A 59 22.59 -4.37 0.14
N ALA A 60 21.56 -4.40 -0.73
CA ALA A 60 21.61 -3.77 -2.04
C ALA A 60 22.00 -2.29 -1.97
N ALA A 61 21.33 -1.52 -1.11
CA ALA A 61 21.58 -0.10 -0.94
C ALA A 61 23.02 0.19 -0.51
N ALA A 62 23.56 -0.58 0.44
CA ALA A 62 24.94 -0.40 0.92
C ALA A 62 25.98 -0.78 -0.15
N LEU A 63 25.74 -1.85 -0.92
CA LEU A 63 26.61 -2.26 -2.03
C LEU A 63 26.61 -1.21 -3.15
N ILE A 64 25.45 -0.67 -3.48
CA ILE A 64 25.29 0.40 -4.47
C ILE A 64 26.00 1.68 -4.00
N GLU A 65 25.78 2.12 -2.76
CA GLU A 65 26.46 3.30 -2.21
C GLU A 65 27.98 3.15 -2.30
N LYS A 66 28.50 2.02 -1.83
CA LYS A 66 29.94 1.76 -1.84
C LYS A 66 30.49 1.80 -3.25
N ARG A 67 29.80 1.19 -4.23
CA ARG A 67 30.24 1.16 -5.62
C ARG A 67 30.16 2.55 -6.27
N ALA A 68 29.08 3.30 -6.04
CA ALA A 68 28.92 4.66 -6.57
C ALA A 68 30.02 5.60 -6.07
N ARG A 69 30.34 5.56 -4.77
CA ARG A 69 31.45 6.32 -4.20
C ARG A 69 32.79 5.87 -4.77
N THR A 70 33.03 4.56 -4.87
CA THR A 70 34.30 4.02 -5.39
C THR A 70 34.53 4.41 -6.86
N GLN A 71 33.48 4.50 -7.66
CA GLN A 71 33.53 4.91 -9.06
C GLN A 71 33.53 6.43 -9.26
N GLY A 72 33.47 7.22 -8.18
CA GLY A 72 33.42 8.68 -8.26
C GLY A 72 32.12 9.23 -8.88
N LEU A 73 31.03 8.45 -8.85
CA LEU A 73 29.73 8.84 -9.40
C LEU A 73 28.92 9.73 -8.44
N VAL A 74 29.33 9.74 -7.17
CA VAL A 74 28.80 10.62 -6.13
C VAL A 74 29.96 11.18 -5.33
N GLU A 75 29.85 12.45 -4.95
CA GLU A 75 30.82 13.09 -4.06
C GLU A 75 30.48 12.74 -2.61
N GLY A 76 31.35 11.98 -1.95
CA GLY A 76 31.18 11.61 -0.55
C GLY A 76 30.10 10.55 -0.32
N ALA A 77 29.30 10.74 0.74
CA ALA A 77 28.25 9.81 1.13
C ALA A 77 26.94 10.13 0.38
N ALA A 78 26.20 9.09 -0.01
CA ALA A 78 24.91 9.23 -0.68
C ALA A 78 23.84 8.36 -0.02
N HIS A 79 22.62 8.88 0.01
CA HIS A 79 21.43 8.11 0.34
C HIS A 79 20.92 7.39 -0.92
N ILE A 80 20.81 6.06 -0.86
CA ILE A 80 20.34 5.25 -1.98
C ILE A 80 18.84 5.03 -1.87
N VAL A 81 18.10 5.55 -2.85
CA VAL A 81 16.68 5.31 -3.03
C VAL A 81 16.49 4.20 -4.05
N MET A 82 15.84 3.12 -3.63
CA MET A 82 15.49 1.99 -4.49
C MET A 82 14.12 2.22 -5.14
N HIS A 83 14.08 2.39 -6.47
CA HIS A 83 12.83 2.57 -7.22
C HIS A 83 12.23 1.25 -7.68
N ARG A 84 13.09 0.34 -8.17
CA ARG A 84 12.73 -1.01 -8.60
C ARG A 84 13.82 -1.99 -8.17
N LEU A 85 13.41 -3.14 -7.65
CA LEU A 85 14.30 -4.26 -7.39
C LEU A 85 13.74 -5.49 -8.08
N LEU A 86 14.50 -6.07 -9.00
CA LEU A 86 14.13 -7.24 -9.77
C LEU A 86 15.10 -8.40 -9.47
N LYS A 87 14.57 -9.58 -9.18
CA LYS A 87 15.38 -10.79 -9.05
C LYS A 87 15.68 -11.32 -10.45
N VAL A 88 16.96 -11.54 -10.76
CA VAL A 88 17.42 -12.06 -12.05
C VAL A 88 18.29 -13.31 -11.84
N PRO A 89 18.51 -14.18 -12.84
CA PRO A 89 19.40 -15.32 -12.70
C PRO A 89 20.78 -14.88 -12.25
N GLY A 90 21.25 -15.36 -11.09
CA GLY A 90 22.54 -14.98 -10.52
C GLY A 90 22.55 -13.62 -9.79
N GLY A 91 21.41 -13.15 -9.26
CA GLY A 91 21.39 -12.02 -8.30
C GLY A 91 20.15 -11.14 -8.41
N PHE A 92 20.37 -9.84 -8.28
CA PHE A 92 19.33 -8.81 -8.38
C PHE A 92 19.79 -7.68 -9.30
N GLN A 93 18.83 -7.03 -9.94
CA GLN A 93 19.00 -5.73 -10.57
C GLN A 93 18.21 -4.69 -9.80
N ALA A 94 18.84 -3.54 -9.54
CA ALA A 94 18.24 -2.40 -8.87
C ALA A 94 18.22 -1.22 -9.83
N PHE A 95 17.06 -0.63 -10.03
CA PHE A 95 16.93 0.74 -10.52
C PHE A 95 16.87 1.67 -9.31
N PHE A 96 17.84 2.58 -9.20
CA PHE A 96 18.03 3.39 -8.00
C PHE A 96 18.43 4.83 -8.34
N SER A 97 18.26 5.72 -7.35
CA SER A 97 18.89 7.03 -7.33
C SER A 97 19.82 7.13 -6.12
N ALA A 98 21.03 7.63 -6.32
CA ALA A 98 21.97 8.00 -5.28
C ALA A 98 21.90 9.52 -5.08
N ILE A 99 21.26 9.94 -3.99
CA ILE A 99 21.08 11.34 -3.64
C ILE A 99 22.24 11.74 -2.71
N PRO A 100 22.99 12.82 -2.99
CA PRO A 100 24.00 13.32 -2.05
C PRO A 100 23.45 13.47 -0.64
N LEU A 101 24.19 13.03 0.37
CA LEU A 101 23.67 12.93 1.74
C LEU A 101 23.20 14.29 2.29
N GLU A 102 23.94 15.36 1.99
CA GLU A 102 23.60 16.72 2.40
C GLU A 102 22.26 17.18 1.79
N LEU A 103 22.07 16.93 0.49
CA LEU A 103 20.82 17.23 -0.20
C LEU A 103 19.66 16.43 0.40
N TRP A 104 19.86 15.13 0.63
CA TRP A 104 18.85 14.27 1.25
C TRP A 104 18.45 14.76 2.66
N GLN A 105 19.43 15.06 3.50
CA GLN A 105 19.19 15.56 4.86
C GLN A 105 18.46 16.90 4.83
N ARG A 106 18.88 17.82 3.96
CA ARG A 106 18.24 19.12 3.81
C ARG A 106 16.79 19.00 3.33
N CYS A 107 16.53 18.18 2.30
CA CYS A 107 15.18 17.93 1.80
C CYS A 107 14.28 17.30 2.87
N THR A 108 14.76 16.28 3.57
CA THR A 108 13.96 15.60 4.60
C THR A 108 13.73 16.45 5.84
N GLN A 109 14.71 17.25 6.25
CA GLN A 109 14.52 18.22 7.33
C GLN A 109 13.47 19.27 6.92
N TRP A 110 13.66 19.91 5.76
CA TRP A 110 12.72 20.91 5.28
C TRP A 110 11.30 20.36 5.14
N ALA A 111 11.13 19.15 4.59
CA ALA A 111 9.80 18.52 4.47
C ALA A 111 9.14 18.26 5.82
N ARG A 112 9.92 17.93 6.87
CA ARG A 112 9.42 17.72 8.25
C ARG A 112 9.05 19.01 8.97
N GLU A 113 9.64 20.13 8.57
CA GLU A 113 9.35 21.45 9.14
C GLU A 113 8.07 22.08 8.55
N GLN A 114 7.46 21.45 7.54
CA GLN A 114 6.21 21.92 6.95
C GLN A 114 5.02 21.67 7.87
N GLY A 115 4.05 22.58 7.85
CA GLY A 115 2.84 22.47 8.67
C GLY A 115 1.82 21.45 8.16
N ASP A 116 1.98 20.96 6.94
CA ASP A 116 1.07 20.03 6.25
C ASP A 116 1.89 18.95 5.49
N HIS A 117 1.23 17.92 4.95
CA HIS A 117 1.89 16.80 4.27
C HIS A 117 2.73 17.26 3.08
N CYS A 118 4.04 17.06 3.18
CA CYS A 118 5.00 17.35 2.13
C CYS A 118 5.67 16.05 1.66
N LEU A 119 5.19 15.49 0.55
CA LEU A 119 5.77 14.26 0.00
C LEU A 119 6.88 14.57 -0.99
N LEU A 120 8.07 14.01 -0.75
CA LEU A 120 9.23 14.12 -1.61
C LEU A 120 9.29 12.94 -2.58
N LEU A 121 9.54 13.20 -3.86
CA LEU A 121 9.65 12.24 -4.95
C LEU A 121 10.91 12.54 -5.76
N THR A 122 11.43 11.57 -6.52
CA THR A 122 12.44 11.83 -7.54
C THR A 122 11.88 11.63 -8.93
N ALA A 123 12.44 12.31 -9.93
CA ALA A 123 12.09 12.09 -11.34
C ALA A 123 12.22 10.61 -11.75
N ALA A 124 13.24 9.89 -11.23
CA ALA A 124 13.42 8.46 -11.45
C ALA A 124 12.28 7.60 -10.88
N GLY A 125 11.76 7.97 -9.71
CA GLY A 125 10.57 7.32 -9.14
C GLY A 125 9.36 7.43 -10.06
N LEU A 126 9.13 8.62 -10.63
CA LEU A 126 8.06 8.87 -11.60
C LEU A 126 8.29 8.16 -12.93
N LEU A 127 9.54 8.09 -13.40
CA LEU A 127 9.95 7.42 -14.63
C LEU A 127 9.62 5.91 -14.59
N SER A 128 9.79 5.26 -13.44
CA SER A 128 9.50 3.83 -13.29
C SER A 128 8.08 3.51 -12.80
N HIS A 129 7.29 4.52 -12.46
CA HIS A 129 5.94 4.36 -11.91
C HIS A 129 4.99 3.77 -12.94
N GLY A 130 4.24 2.72 -12.59
CA GLY A 130 3.24 2.13 -13.49
C GLY A 130 3.81 1.29 -14.66
N VAL A 131 5.11 1.36 -14.93
CA VAL A 131 5.75 0.55 -15.98
C VAL A 131 5.74 -0.94 -15.58
N GLY A 132 5.11 -1.77 -16.41
CA GLY A 132 4.99 -3.22 -16.21
C GLY A 132 6.20 -4.01 -16.70
N THR A 133 6.07 -5.34 -16.68
CA THR A 133 6.98 -6.21 -17.45
C THR A 133 6.67 -6.04 -18.94
N ASP A 134 7.72 -5.95 -19.75
CA ASP A 134 7.68 -5.64 -21.18
C ASP A 134 7.06 -4.28 -21.49
N GLY A 135 7.39 -3.28 -20.66
CA GLY A 135 7.00 -1.89 -20.85
C GLY A 135 8.19 -0.94 -20.74
N GLY A 136 8.07 0.20 -21.41
CA GLY A 136 9.04 1.29 -21.33
C GLY A 136 8.36 2.64 -21.11
N ARG A 137 9.08 3.54 -20.45
CA ARG A 137 8.69 4.95 -20.37
C ARG A 137 9.88 5.83 -20.70
N ILE A 138 9.64 6.85 -21.51
CA ILE A 138 10.58 7.91 -21.88
C ILE A 138 10.00 9.22 -21.36
N LEU A 139 10.78 9.96 -20.57
CA LEU A 139 10.43 11.28 -20.08
C LEU A 139 11.41 12.34 -20.57
N LEU A 140 10.88 13.44 -21.10
CA LEU A 140 11.62 14.67 -21.38
C LEU A 140 11.55 15.61 -20.17
N SER A 141 12.68 16.00 -19.62
CA SER A 141 12.73 17.09 -18.64
C SER A 141 13.74 18.15 -19.07
N GLN A 142 13.26 19.37 -19.29
CA GLN A 142 13.98 20.44 -19.98
C GLN A 142 14.53 19.93 -21.31
N ARG A 143 15.85 19.73 -21.39
CA ARG A 143 16.56 19.21 -22.58
C ARG A 143 17.24 17.86 -22.30
N ARG A 144 16.76 17.14 -21.29
CA ARG A 144 17.23 15.83 -20.86
C ARG A 144 16.17 14.78 -21.16
N LEU A 145 16.53 13.78 -21.95
CA LEU A 145 15.71 12.58 -22.13
C LEU A 145 16.18 11.49 -21.17
N MET A 146 15.23 10.83 -20.53
CA MET A 146 15.48 9.68 -19.67
C MET A 146 14.53 8.58 -20.09
N TYR A 147 14.99 7.33 -20.07
CA TYR A 147 14.11 6.18 -20.22
C TYR A 147 14.30 5.18 -19.10
N PHE A 148 13.22 4.49 -18.77
CA PHE A 148 13.25 3.26 -17.98
C PHE A 148 12.46 2.21 -18.73
N ALA A 149 13.01 1.01 -18.84
CA ALA A 149 12.32 -0.14 -19.39
C ALA A 149 12.51 -1.35 -18.50
N GLN A 150 11.49 -2.19 -18.43
CA GLN A 150 11.53 -3.48 -17.78
C GLN A 150 11.08 -4.52 -18.80
N THR A 151 11.93 -5.50 -19.07
CA THR A 151 11.64 -6.66 -19.92
C THR A 151 11.79 -7.94 -19.10
N GLU A 152 11.48 -9.09 -19.69
CA GLU A 152 11.81 -10.39 -19.08
C GLU A 152 13.31 -10.57 -18.78
N GLU A 153 14.18 -9.96 -19.59
CA GLU A 153 15.64 -10.04 -19.43
C GLU A 153 16.16 -9.19 -18.27
N GLY A 154 15.41 -8.17 -17.86
CA GLY A 154 15.79 -7.32 -16.74
C GLY A 154 15.32 -5.88 -16.85
N LEU A 155 16.00 -5.03 -16.10
CA LEU A 155 15.80 -3.58 -16.08
C LEU A 155 16.81 -2.92 -17.01
N SER A 156 16.40 -1.84 -17.68
CA SER A 156 17.26 -0.98 -18.49
C SER A 156 16.94 0.48 -18.21
N PHE A 157 17.96 1.30 -18.11
CA PHE A 157 17.86 2.74 -17.93
C PHE A 157 18.91 3.44 -18.80
N GLY A 158 18.56 4.64 -19.25
CA GLY A 158 19.52 5.54 -19.87
C GLY A 158 19.01 6.96 -19.79
N SER A 159 19.96 7.91 -19.83
CA SER A 159 19.65 9.32 -19.97
C SER A 159 20.60 9.97 -20.98
N MET A 160 20.13 11.01 -21.65
CA MET A 160 20.91 11.79 -22.60
C MET A 160 20.48 13.25 -22.50
N GLN A 161 21.47 14.13 -22.34
CA GLN A 161 21.29 15.57 -22.40
C GLN A 161 21.53 16.05 -23.83
N ALA A 162 20.61 16.84 -24.38
CA ALA A 162 20.89 17.55 -25.62
C ALA A 162 21.85 18.71 -25.36
N LEU A 163 23.00 18.67 -26.04
CA LEU A 163 24.04 19.68 -25.94
C LEU A 163 23.93 20.67 -27.09
N GLY A 164 23.99 21.96 -26.76
CA GLY A 164 23.88 23.07 -27.71
C GLY A 164 22.43 23.47 -28.04
N GLY A 165 22.29 24.66 -28.65
CA GLY A 165 21.01 25.28 -29.00
C GLY A 165 20.58 25.09 -30.45
N ARG A 166 21.13 24.10 -31.17
CA ARG A 166 20.69 23.78 -32.54
C ARG A 166 19.30 23.14 -32.49
N GLU A 167 18.47 23.43 -33.49
CA GLU A 167 17.13 22.84 -33.64
C GLU A 167 17.15 21.31 -33.69
N SER A 168 18.23 20.70 -34.23
CA SER A 168 18.36 19.24 -34.30
C SER A 168 18.82 18.58 -32.98
N ALA A 169 19.29 19.34 -31.99
CA ALA A 169 20.03 18.76 -30.87
C ALA A 169 19.17 17.80 -30.02
N MET A 170 17.87 18.07 -29.88
CA MET A 170 16.95 17.17 -29.18
C MET A 170 16.68 15.89 -29.96
N ALA A 171 16.51 15.98 -31.28
CA ALA A 171 16.34 14.81 -32.14
C ALA A 171 17.60 13.94 -32.13
N ASP A 172 18.78 14.56 -32.23
CA ASP A 172 20.09 13.88 -32.15
C ASP A 172 20.24 13.15 -30.80
N ALA A 173 19.86 13.79 -29.68
CA ALA A 173 19.90 13.20 -28.35
C ALA A 173 18.93 12.01 -28.20
N ALA A 174 17.71 12.13 -28.73
CA ALA A 174 16.73 11.04 -28.74
C ALA A 174 17.21 9.83 -29.55
N GLN A 175 17.73 10.07 -30.75
CA GLN A 175 18.28 9.01 -31.61
C GLN A 175 19.49 8.34 -30.96
N ALA A 176 20.40 9.11 -30.36
CA ALA A 176 21.56 8.54 -29.67
C ALA A 176 21.14 7.70 -28.45
N LEU A 177 20.19 8.19 -27.65
CA LEU A 177 19.70 7.50 -26.46
C LEU A 177 19.05 6.17 -26.81
N LEU A 178 18.14 6.18 -27.78
CA LEU A 178 17.41 4.97 -28.16
C LEU A 178 18.23 4.04 -29.04
N GLY A 179 19.06 4.59 -29.94
CA GLY A 179 19.92 3.81 -30.83
C GLY A 179 20.89 2.89 -30.09
N ARG A 180 21.39 3.32 -28.91
CA ARG A 180 22.24 2.48 -28.04
C ARG A 180 21.56 1.18 -27.60
N GLN A 181 20.22 1.17 -27.55
CA GLN A 181 19.41 0.04 -27.12
C GLN A 181 18.35 -0.34 -28.15
N GLN A 182 18.67 -0.18 -29.45
CA GLN A 182 17.70 -0.40 -30.53
C GLN A 182 16.99 -1.75 -30.45
N GLY A 183 17.74 -2.83 -30.15
CA GLY A 183 17.15 -4.17 -29.98
C GLY A 183 16.15 -4.30 -28.83
N LEU A 184 16.26 -3.48 -27.78
CA LEU A 184 15.25 -3.42 -26.71
C LEU A 184 13.98 -2.74 -27.22
N TRP A 185 14.11 -1.59 -27.88
CA TRP A 185 12.98 -0.80 -28.35
C TRP A 185 12.19 -1.49 -29.46
N THR A 186 12.88 -2.14 -30.39
CA THR A 186 12.25 -2.93 -31.45
C THR A 186 11.45 -4.12 -30.89
N ARG A 187 11.90 -4.72 -29.77
CA ARG A 187 11.18 -5.83 -29.12
C ARG A 187 9.94 -5.36 -28.35
N LEU A 188 10.03 -4.23 -27.67
CA LEU A 188 8.89 -3.65 -26.94
C LEU A 188 7.79 -3.19 -27.91
N GLY A 189 8.18 -2.55 -29.02
CA GLY A 189 7.23 -1.90 -29.93
C GLY A 189 6.64 -0.62 -29.35
N ALA A 190 6.01 0.19 -30.21
CA ALA A 190 5.54 1.52 -29.82
C ALA A 190 4.39 1.49 -28.79
N ASP A 191 3.51 0.49 -28.87
CA ASP A 191 2.32 0.39 -27.99
C ASP A 191 2.68 0.12 -26.52
N ALA A 192 3.87 -0.45 -26.26
CA ALA A 192 4.38 -0.73 -24.92
C ALA A 192 5.27 0.39 -24.37
N VAL A 193 5.51 1.44 -25.15
CA VAL A 193 6.37 2.57 -24.79
C VAL A 193 5.52 3.81 -24.56
N GLU A 194 5.63 4.34 -23.35
CA GLU A 194 5.02 5.61 -22.99
C GLU A 194 6.01 6.75 -23.18
N TYR A 195 5.56 7.86 -23.78
CA TYR A 195 6.33 9.10 -23.86
C TYR A 195 5.61 10.21 -23.11
N GLY A 196 6.32 10.95 -22.26
CA GLY A 196 5.76 12.11 -21.58
C GLY A 196 6.77 13.23 -21.40
N VAL A 197 6.26 14.45 -21.21
CA VAL A 197 7.09 15.61 -20.89
C VAL A 197 6.98 15.83 -19.38
N LEU A 198 8.04 15.58 -18.63
CA LEU A 198 8.09 15.94 -17.21
C LEU A 198 8.09 17.47 -17.05
N TRP A 199 8.88 18.16 -17.87
CA TRP A 199 8.91 19.63 -17.92
C TRP A 199 9.49 20.09 -19.24
N SER A 200 8.84 20.99 -19.98
CA SER A 200 9.48 21.71 -21.09
C SER A 200 8.81 23.06 -21.32
N VAL A 201 9.63 24.08 -21.56
CA VAL A 201 9.22 25.43 -22.00
C VAL A 201 9.41 25.62 -23.51
N GLN A 202 9.93 24.61 -24.21
CA GLN A 202 10.22 24.62 -25.65
C GLN A 202 9.34 23.57 -26.35
N PRO A 203 8.23 23.97 -26.99
CA PRO A 203 7.39 23.05 -27.76
C PRO A 203 8.15 22.38 -28.91
N GLU A 204 9.03 23.10 -29.58
CA GLU A 204 9.85 22.57 -30.68
C GLU A 204 10.72 21.37 -30.26
N ASP A 205 11.27 21.40 -29.05
CA ASP A 205 12.06 20.30 -28.49
C ASP A 205 11.21 19.05 -28.25
N VAL A 206 9.96 19.25 -27.85
CA VAL A 206 8.99 18.17 -27.57
C VAL A 206 8.60 17.49 -28.87
N GLU A 207 8.32 18.26 -29.91
CA GLU A 207 8.01 17.73 -31.25
C GLU A 207 9.21 17.01 -31.87
N ALA A 208 10.40 17.62 -31.83
CA ALA A 208 11.62 17.05 -32.40
C ALA A 208 12.01 15.73 -31.71
N SER A 209 11.91 15.66 -30.38
CA SER A 209 12.17 14.42 -29.63
C SER A 209 11.11 13.36 -29.90
N LEU A 210 9.81 13.70 -29.92
CA LEU A 210 8.75 12.75 -30.22
C LEU A 210 8.91 12.15 -31.63
N HIS A 211 9.22 12.98 -32.63
CA HIS A 211 9.45 12.52 -34.00
C HIS A 211 10.66 11.60 -34.10
N ALA A 212 11.76 11.92 -33.41
CA ALA A 212 12.94 11.06 -33.36
C ALA A 212 12.66 9.72 -32.67
N ILE A 213 11.87 9.72 -31.58
CA ILE A 213 11.44 8.50 -30.88
C ILE A 213 10.58 7.63 -31.81
N GLN A 214 9.62 8.24 -32.52
CA GLN A 214 8.79 7.59 -33.52
C GLN A 214 9.61 6.89 -34.61
N ALA A 215 10.64 7.56 -35.12
CA ALA A 215 11.51 7.01 -36.14
C ALA A 215 12.25 5.74 -35.66
N VAL A 216 12.60 5.65 -34.38
CA VAL A 216 13.28 4.47 -33.81
C VAL A 216 12.29 3.34 -33.50
N LEU A 217 11.10 3.68 -33.00
CA LEU A 217 10.05 2.69 -32.67
C LEU A 217 9.29 2.18 -33.90
N GLY A 218 9.37 2.88 -35.02
CA GLY A 218 8.62 2.61 -36.25
C GLY A 218 7.16 3.07 -36.23
N ASN A 219 6.64 3.47 -35.06
CA ASN A 219 5.28 3.96 -34.84
C ASN A 219 5.24 4.97 -33.68
N ALA A 220 4.09 5.65 -33.51
CA ALA A 220 3.85 6.56 -32.39
C ALA A 220 3.80 5.85 -31.04
N PRO A 221 4.63 6.24 -30.05
CA PRO A 221 4.49 5.74 -28.69
C PRO A 221 3.19 6.25 -28.06
N VAL A 222 2.80 5.63 -26.95
CA VAL A 222 1.66 6.08 -26.15
C VAL A 222 2.03 7.39 -25.45
N VAL A 223 1.43 8.50 -25.87
CA VAL A 223 1.72 9.81 -25.28
C VAL A 223 0.97 9.96 -23.95
N LEU A 224 1.71 10.15 -22.87
CA LEU A 224 1.17 10.52 -21.56
C LEU A 224 0.57 11.91 -21.65
N PHE A 225 -0.66 12.04 -21.16
CA PHE A 225 -1.37 13.32 -21.13
C PHE A 225 -0.54 14.39 -20.41
N ALA A 226 -0.13 15.43 -21.15
CA ALA A 226 0.51 16.61 -20.62
C ALA A 226 -0.55 17.70 -20.38
N ALA A 227 -0.47 18.38 -19.24
CA ALA A 227 -1.13 19.65 -19.02
C ALA A 227 -0.32 20.77 -19.71
N GLU A 228 -1.02 21.78 -20.20
CA GLU A 228 -0.42 23.06 -20.57
C GLU A 228 -0.56 24.00 -19.38
N LEU A 229 0.56 24.47 -18.85
CA LEU A 229 0.61 25.49 -17.80
C LEU A 229 1.09 26.81 -18.40
N ASP A 230 0.61 27.92 -17.84
CA ASP A 230 1.21 29.24 -18.07
C ASP A 230 2.33 29.45 -17.05
N ALA A 231 3.53 29.77 -17.50
CA ALA A 231 4.65 30.17 -16.65
C ALA A 231 5.20 31.52 -17.10
N ALA A 232 4.86 32.58 -16.37
CA ALA A 232 5.28 33.94 -16.67
C ALA A 232 5.02 34.38 -18.13
N GLY A 233 3.91 33.92 -18.73
CA GLY A 233 3.53 34.21 -20.11
C GLY A 233 4.09 33.24 -21.15
N ALA A 234 4.86 32.23 -20.74
CA ALA A 234 5.33 31.13 -21.58
C ALA A 234 4.46 29.88 -21.36
N ARG A 235 4.21 29.13 -22.44
CA ARG A 235 3.50 27.85 -22.35
C ARG A 235 4.45 26.75 -21.92
N VAL A 236 4.08 26.00 -20.89
CA VAL A 236 4.83 24.86 -20.37
C VAL A 236 4.04 23.58 -20.62
N LEU A 237 4.67 22.61 -21.27
CA LEU A 237 4.12 21.27 -21.41
C LEU A 237 4.62 20.40 -20.27
N THR A 238 3.70 19.81 -19.50
CA THR A 238 4.09 18.96 -18.36
C THR A 238 3.05 17.91 -17.98
N ALA A 239 3.50 16.68 -17.79
CA ALA A 239 2.78 15.58 -17.17
C ALA A 239 3.07 15.48 -15.65
N LEU A 240 3.89 16.39 -15.11
CA LEU A 240 4.37 16.36 -13.73
C LEU A 240 3.24 16.29 -12.71
N PRO A 241 2.17 17.13 -12.75
CA PRO A 241 1.14 17.06 -11.72
C PRO A 241 0.44 15.70 -11.68
N LYS A 242 0.11 15.15 -12.86
CA LYS A 242 -0.52 13.84 -12.97
C LYS A 242 0.39 12.71 -12.50
N LEU A 243 1.65 12.70 -12.94
CA LEU A 243 2.60 11.66 -12.58
C LEU A 243 2.99 11.72 -11.10
N ALA A 244 3.17 12.92 -10.56
CA ALA A 244 3.41 13.13 -9.14
C ALA A 244 2.23 12.60 -8.32
N HIS A 245 1.01 12.93 -8.73
CA HIS A 245 -0.22 12.45 -8.10
C HIS A 245 -0.26 10.91 -8.01
N GLU A 246 -0.11 10.25 -9.16
CA GLU A 246 -0.18 8.79 -9.28
C GLU A 246 1.00 8.10 -8.55
N GLY A 247 2.19 8.70 -8.62
CA GLY A 247 3.44 8.19 -8.05
C GLY A 247 3.59 8.39 -6.54
N ALA A 248 2.99 9.43 -5.96
CA ALA A 248 3.18 9.89 -4.58
C ALA A 248 3.10 8.74 -3.56
N GLY A 249 2.04 7.94 -3.63
CA GLY A 249 1.83 6.88 -2.66
C GLY A 249 2.88 5.77 -2.67
N ARG A 250 3.56 5.52 -3.81
CA ARG A 250 4.51 4.41 -3.98
C ARG A 250 5.96 4.86 -3.93
N HIS A 251 6.28 5.99 -4.55
CA HIS A 251 7.65 6.44 -4.77
C HIS A 251 8.06 7.57 -3.83
N ALA A 252 7.17 8.05 -2.96
CA ALA A 252 7.55 9.05 -1.98
C ALA A 252 8.66 8.53 -1.06
N LEU A 253 9.65 9.37 -0.85
CA LEU A 253 10.84 9.11 -0.04
C LEU A 253 10.53 9.19 1.46
N ASN A 254 9.38 9.76 1.81
CA ASN A 254 8.88 9.89 3.18
C ASN A 254 8.69 8.54 3.87
N PRO A 255 8.78 8.50 5.22
CA PRO A 255 8.41 7.33 6.00
C PRO A 255 7.01 6.81 5.68
N LEU A 256 6.79 5.51 5.89
CA LEU A 256 5.51 4.85 5.61
C LEU A 256 4.33 5.52 6.33
N GLY A 257 4.53 6.04 7.54
CA GLY A 257 3.48 6.72 8.31
C GLY A 257 2.92 7.95 7.57
N GLU A 258 3.79 8.84 7.09
CA GLU A 258 3.39 10.05 6.35
C GLU A 258 2.69 9.69 5.03
N ARG A 259 3.18 8.66 4.33
CA ARG A 259 2.57 8.17 3.09
C ARG A 259 1.17 7.61 3.30
N ILE A 260 0.96 6.92 4.43
CA ILE A 260 -0.35 6.39 4.82
C ILE A 260 -1.27 7.53 5.24
N ALA A 261 -0.77 8.52 5.99
CA ALA A 261 -1.56 9.67 6.42
C ALA A 261 -2.06 10.49 5.21
N TRP A 262 -1.16 10.83 4.28
CA TRP A 262 -1.52 11.50 3.03
C TRP A 262 -2.55 10.69 2.20
N ARG A 263 -2.37 9.36 2.11
CA ARG A 263 -3.38 8.50 1.46
C ARG A 263 -4.70 8.55 2.21
N ALA A 264 -4.69 8.41 3.54
CA ALA A 264 -5.89 8.34 4.35
C ALA A 264 -6.76 9.56 4.16
N GLU A 265 -6.20 10.77 4.21
CA GLU A 265 -6.91 12.03 3.95
C GLU A 265 -7.63 12.05 2.60
N ARG A 266 -7.03 11.43 1.59
CA ARG A 266 -7.62 11.33 0.26
C ARG A 266 -8.76 10.31 0.17
N TRP A 267 -8.74 9.27 1.01
CA TRP A 267 -9.81 8.28 1.10
C TRP A 267 -10.93 8.71 2.06
N VAL A 268 -10.75 9.75 2.89
CA VAL A 268 -11.82 10.24 3.78
C VAL A 268 -13.05 10.67 2.98
N ALA A 269 -12.89 11.38 1.86
CA ALA A 269 -14.03 11.79 1.02
C ALA A 269 -14.85 10.61 0.43
N PRO A 270 -14.26 9.61 -0.23
CA PRO A 270 -15.03 8.45 -0.69
C PRO A 270 -15.54 7.57 0.48
N VAL A 271 -14.80 7.46 1.59
CA VAL A 271 -15.26 6.69 2.77
C VAL A 271 -16.46 7.37 3.43
N THR A 272 -16.47 8.71 3.56
CA THR A 272 -17.61 9.46 4.09
C THR A 272 -18.86 9.27 3.24
N VAL A 273 -18.74 9.27 1.90
CA VAL A 273 -19.84 8.96 0.98
C VAL A 273 -20.35 7.52 1.18
N VAL A 274 -19.45 6.54 1.31
CA VAL A 274 -19.83 5.13 1.57
C VAL A 274 -20.51 4.98 2.93
N THR A 275 -20.02 5.63 3.99
CA THR A 275 -20.67 5.61 5.31
C THR A 275 -22.00 6.34 5.31
N ALA A 276 -22.16 7.43 4.56
CA ALA A 276 -23.43 8.12 4.41
C ALA A 276 -24.46 7.26 3.67
N LEU A 277 -24.04 6.56 2.61
CA LEU A 277 -24.87 5.59 1.90
C LEU A 277 -25.26 4.40 2.79
N ALA A 278 -24.32 3.85 3.55
CA ALA A 278 -24.60 2.79 4.53
C ALA A 278 -25.58 3.27 5.61
N GLY A 279 -25.42 4.50 6.10
CA GLY A 279 -26.35 5.15 7.02
C GLY A 279 -27.76 5.29 6.44
N LEU A 280 -27.88 5.74 5.18
CA LEU A 280 -29.16 5.83 4.48
C LEU A 280 -29.84 4.47 4.30
N VAL A 281 -29.07 3.42 3.96
CA VAL A 281 -29.57 2.05 3.85
C VAL A 281 -30.07 1.55 5.20
N LEU A 282 -29.35 1.82 6.29
CA LEU A 282 -29.77 1.44 7.64
C LEU A 282 -31.03 2.19 8.10
N ILE A 283 -31.16 3.47 7.76
CA ILE A 283 -32.38 4.26 8.04
C ILE A 283 -33.57 3.71 7.25
N ALA A 284 -33.38 3.41 5.95
CA ALA A 284 -34.42 2.82 5.12
C ALA A 284 -34.84 1.43 5.61
N ALA A 285 -33.88 0.59 6.01
CA ALA A 285 -34.15 -0.72 6.60
C ALA A 285 -34.90 -0.60 7.94
N GLY A 286 -34.51 0.34 8.79
CA GLY A 286 -35.21 0.64 10.04
C GLY A 286 -36.66 1.09 9.81
N ALA A 287 -36.90 1.96 8.83
CA ALA A 287 -38.24 2.41 8.46
C ALA A 287 -39.12 1.26 7.92
N LEU A 288 -38.55 0.36 7.11
CA LEU A 288 -39.25 -0.84 6.62
C LEU A 288 -39.61 -1.81 7.75
N ILE A 289 -38.71 -2.04 8.70
CA ILE A 289 -38.96 -2.87 9.89
C ILE A 289 -40.05 -2.24 10.77
N THR A 290 -40.06 -0.91 10.87
CA THR A 290 -41.08 -0.16 11.64
C THR A 290 -42.45 -0.24 10.95
N GLN A 291 -42.52 -0.09 9.63
CA GLN A 291 -43.77 -0.28 8.86
C GLN A 291 -44.30 -1.72 8.94
N GLN A 292 -43.41 -2.73 8.92
CA GLN A 292 -43.82 -4.11 9.09
C GLN A 292 -44.37 -4.37 10.50
N THR A 293 -43.75 -3.80 11.55
CA THR A 293 -44.26 -3.92 12.93
C THR A 293 -45.59 -3.20 13.16
N ASP A 294 -45.83 -2.07 12.52
CA ASP A 294 -47.14 -1.40 12.56
C ASP A 294 -48.21 -2.14 11.73
N GLY A 295 -47.80 -2.82 10.65
CA GLY A 295 -48.62 -3.79 9.91
C GLY A 295 -49.05 -4.98 10.78
N TYR A 296 -48.16 -5.50 11.64
CA TYR A 296 -48.50 -6.57 12.60
C TYR A 296 -49.41 -6.08 13.74
N ARG A 297 -49.27 -4.81 14.20
CA ARG A 297 -50.17 -4.24 15.22
C ARG A 297 -51.58 -3.99 14.70
N SER A 298 -51.72 -3.61 13.43
CA SER A 298 -53.02 -3.43 12.77
C SER A 298 -53.66 -4.76 12.37
N ALA A 299 -52.87 -5.77 11.99
CA ALA A 299 -53.34 -7.15 11.84
C ALA A 299 -53.78 -7.78 13.17
N GLY A 300 -53.13 -7.45 14.29
CA GLY A 300 -53.49 -7.92 15.64
C GLY A 300 -54.81 -7.36 16.18
N GLN A 301 -55.36 -6.27 15.61
CA GLN A 301 -56.72 -5.82 15.92
C GLN A 301 -57.78 -6.69 15.22
N GLY A 302 -57.47 -7.25 14.04
CA GLY A 302 -58.30 -8.26 13.37
C GLY A 302 -58.31 -9.61 14.11
N GLU A 303 -57.20 -9.99 14.75
CA GLU A 303 -57.14 -11.21 15.56
C GLU A 303 -57.93 -11.14 16.87
N ARG A 304 -58.19 -9.95 17.44
CA ARG A 304 -59.09 -9.80 18.60
C ARG A 304 -60.55 -10.07 18.25
N ALA A 305 -60.99 -9.70 17.05
CA ALA A 305 -62.31 -10.06 16.53
C ALA A 305 -62.42 -11.58 16.22
N GLN A 306 -61.29 -12.20 15.84
CA GLN A 306 -61.23 -13.65 15.62
C GLN A 306 -61.09 -14.45 16.93
N LEU A 307 -60.57 -13.86 18.01
CA LEU A 307 -60.48 -14.50 19.33
C LEU A 307 -61.86 -14.74 19.96
N GLU A 308 -62.84 -13.86 19.74
CA GLU A 308 -64.23 -14.11 20.17
C GLU A 308 -64.90 -15.23 19.35
N THR A 309 -64.55 -15.38 18.07
CA THR A 309 -65.06 -16.46 17.20
C THR A 309 -64.29 -17.78 17.37
N LEU A 310 -63.05 -17.74 17.87
CA LEU A 310 -62.27 -18.92 18.24
C LEU A 310 -62.66 -19.42 19.63
N GLN A 311 -63.07 -18.56 20.56
CA GLN A 311 -63.55 -18.97 21.89
C GLN A 311 -64.84 -19.82 21.81
N SER A 312 -65.70 -19.57 20.81
CA SER A 312 -66.88 -20.40 20.53
C SER A 312 -66.56 -21.73 19.84
N ARG A 313 -65.39 -21.84 19.18
CA ARG A 313 -64.89 -23.09 18.59
C ARG A 313 -63.99 -23.92 19.53
N ILE A 314 -63.36 -23.29 20.53
CA ILE A 314 -62.49 -23.95 21.52
C ILE A 314 -63.29 -24.73 22.59
N GLN A 315 -64.58 -24.43 22.81
CA GLN A 315 -65.45 -25.32 23.58
C GLN A 315 -65.89 -26.59 22.82
N ALA A 316 -65.69 -26.65 21.50
CA ALA A 316 -66.11 -27.79 20.66
C ALA A 316 -64.95 -28.68 20.17
N VAL A 317 -63.69 -28.32 20.46
CA VAL A 317 -62.50 -29.09 20.03
C VAL A 317 -61.53 -29.24 21.21
N SER A 318 -62.05 -29.68 22.37
CA SER A 318 -61.25 -30.23 23.47
C SER A 318 -61.01 -31.74 23.27
N ALA A 319 -60.68 -32.12 22.05
CA ALA A 319 -60.16 -33.43 21.71
C ALA A 319 -59.09 -33.23 20.64
N VAL A 320 -57.92 -33.83 20.87
CA VAL A 320 -56.74 -33.95 19.99
C VAL A 320 -55.61 -32.93 20.21
N GLU A 321 -54.65 -33.41 21.01
CA GLU A 321 -53.17 -33.33 20.96
C GLU A 321 -52.41 -32.11 20.38
N THR A 322 -51.53 -31.57 21.23
CA THR A 322 -50.47 -30.58 20.96
C THR A 322 -49.25 -31.14 20.21
N PRO A 323 -48.53 -30.27 19.46
CA PRO A 323 -47.06 -30.29 19.48
C PRO A 323 -46.43 -28.97 19.94
N ARG A 324 -45.55 -29.09 20.95
CA ARG A 324 -44.55 -28.13 21.42
C ARG A 324 -43.39 -27.99 20.43
N LYS A 325 -42.81 -26.79 20.29
CA LYS A 325 -41.36 -26.50 20.49
C LYS A 325 -41.00 -25.04 20.16
N LEU A 326 -40.79 -24.23 21.20
CA LEU A 326 -39.95 -23.03 21.15
C LEU A 326 -38.70 -23.33 21.99
N LEU A 327 -37.52 -22.96 21.49
CA LEU A 327 -36.23 -23.19 22.14
C LEU A 327 -36.13 -22.40 23.47
N PRO A 328 -35.60 -22.99 24.57
CA PRO A 328 -35.54 -22.32 25.86
C PRO A 328 -34.43 -21.27 25.94
N ALA A 329 -34.70 -20.14 26.60
CA ALA A 329 -33.81 -18.99 26.82
C ALA A 329 -32.45 -19.31 27.47
N THR A 330 -32.28 -20.50 28.05
CA THR A 330 -31.03 -20.98 28.63
C THR A 330 -29.91 -21.18 27.60
N GLU A 331 -30.27 -21.51 26.35
CA GLU A 331 -29.29 -21.76 25.29
C GLU A 331 -28.69 -20.47 24.72
N LEU A 332 -29.45 -19.36 24.75
CA LEU A 332 -28.99 -18.03 24.34
C LEU A 332 -28.03 -17.43 25.38
N ALA A 333 -28.35 -17.57 26.68
CA ALA A 333 -27.47 -17.14 27.76
C ALA A 333 -26.11 -17.86 27.74
N ARG A 334 -26.12 -19.16 27.39
CA ARG A 334 -24.89 -19.97 27.21
C ARG A 334 -24.02 -19.48 26.04
N GLN A 335 -24.62 -19.04 24.94
CA GLN A 335 -23.88 -18.53 23.78
C GLN A 335 -23.26 -17.15 24.04
N LEU A 336 -23.90 -16.31 24.84
CA LEU A 336 -23.37 -15.00 25.23
C LEU A 336 -22.18 -15.13 26.22
N ASP A 337 -22.28 -16.02 27.22
CA ASP A 337 -21.19 -16.27 28.18
C ASP A 337 -19.93 -16.88 27.50
N GLN A 338 -20.13 -17.77 26.52
CA GLN A 338 -19.03 -18.33 25.72
C GLN A 338 -18.37 -17.28 24.79
N GLY A 339 -19.10 -16.26 24.37
CA GLY A 339 -18.58 -15.18 23.52
C GLY A 339 -17.59 -14.27 24.25
N ILE A 340 -17.82 -14.00 25.54
CA ILE A 340 -16.96 -13.13 26.36
C ILE A 340 -15.65 -13.85 26.73
N ARG A 341 -15.72 -15.15 27.06
CA ARG A 341 -14.56 -15.93 27.55
C ARG A 341 -13.53 -16.29 26.48
N TYR A 342 -13.95 -16.37 25.21
CA TYR A 342 -13.06 -16.62 24.08
C TYR A 342 -12.83 -15.36 23.24
N ASN A 343 -12.72 -14.20 23.91
CA ASN A 343 -12.36 -12.96 23.25
C ASN A 343 -10.90 -13.04 22.75
N PRO A 344 -10.65 -12.97 21.44
CA PRO A 344 -9.31 -13.11 20.88
C PRO A 344 -8.36 -11.99 21.32
N MET A 345 -8.88 -10.80 21.64
CA MET A 345 -8.04 -9.68 22.06
C MET A 345 -7.48 -9.89 23.47
N THR A 346 -8.31 -10.34 24.40
CA THR A 346 -7.87 -10.67 25.78
C THR A 346 -6.84 -11.80 25.74
N PHE A 347 -7.11 -12.85 24.95
CA PHE A 347 -6.17 -13.96 24.79
C PHE A 347 -4.81 -13.52 24.22
N LEU A 348 -4.79 -12.65 23.21
CA LEU A 348 -3.54 -12.16 22.62
C LEU A 348 -2.74 -11.26 23.59
N LEU A 349 -3.41 -10.56 24.51
CA LEU A 349 -2.76 -9.80 25.57
C LEU A 349 -2.09 -10.74 26.59
N ASP A 350 -2.83 -11.73 27.10
CA ASP A 350 -2.29 -12.75 28.01
C ASP A 350 -1.10 -13.49 27.38
N LEU A 351 -1.24 -13.84 26.09
CA LEU A 351 -0.20 -14.53 25.34
C LEU A 351 1.05 -13.67 25.16
N LYS A 352 0.89 -12.37 24.91
CA LYS A 352 2.01 -11.43 24.77
C LYS A 352 2.74 -11.25 26.09
N GLU A 353 2.01 -11.13 27.20
CA GLU A 353 2.60 -10.99 28.54
C GLU A 353 3.35 -12.26 28.96
N ALA A 354 2.80 -13.43 28.65
CA ALA A 354 3.44 -14.71 28.93
C ALA A 354 4.68 -14.98 28.04
N THR A 355 4.74 -14.38 26.84
CA THR A 355 5.82 -14.62 25.87
C THR A 355 7.01 -13.68 26.14
N GLY A 356 8.05 -14.23 26.80
CA GLY A 356 9.33 -13.53 26.98
C GLY A 356 10.24 -13.55 25.74
N ASN A 357 11.42 -12.95 25.84
CA ASN A 357 12.40 -12.85 24.74
C ASN A 357 12.98 -14.20 24.26
N ASP A 358 12.83 -15.26 25.07
CA ASP A 358 13.42 -16.57 24.82
C ASP A 358 12.49 -17.50 23.99
N MET A 359 11.33 -17.00 23.56
CA MET A 359 10.29 -17.78 22.91
C MET A 359 9.61 -16.98 21.79
N ARG A 360 9.35 -17.63 20.66
CA ARG A 360 8.63 -17.02 19.53
C ARG A 360 7.37 -17.80 19.21
N ILE A 361 6.21 -17.17 19.33
CA ILE A 361 4.95 -17.72 18.84
C ILE A 361 4.92 -17.60 17.32
N GLN A 362 4.65 -18.71 16.63
CA GLN A 362 4.57 -18.75 15.17
C GLN A 362 3.12 -18.65 14.69
N ARG A 363 2.20 -19.29 15.42
CA ARG A 363 0.81 -19.39 14.99
C ARG A 363 -0.13 -19.51 16.18
N VAL A 364 -1.26 -18.80 16.09
CA VAL A 364 -2.39 -18.93 17.00
C VAL A 364 -3.63 -19.20 16.16
N ARG A 365 -4.41 -20.23 16.51
CA ARG A 365 -5.69 -20.56 15.86
C ARG A 365 -6.79 -20.72 16.88
N LEU A 366 -7.96 -20.18 16.59
CA LEU A 366 -9.18 -20.49 17.34
C LEU A 366 -9.88 -21.67 16.64
N GLU A 367 -9.89 -22.82 17.27
CA GLU A 367 -10.54 -24.03 16.77
C GLU A 367 -11.90 -24.19 17.47
N THR A 368 -12.96 -24.48 16.69
CA THR A 368 -14.30 -24.79 17.23
C THR A 368 -14.63 -26.23 16.88
N GLU A 369 -14.79 -27.08 17.89
CA GLU A 369 -15.09 -28.49 17.68
C GLU A 369 -16.56 -28.68 17.32
N ALA A 370 -16.84 -29.36 16.19
CA ALA A 370 -18.18 -29.42 15.60
C ALA A 370 -19.22 -30.16 16.46
N GLN A 371 -18.79 -31.11 17.29
CA GLN A 371 -19.69 -31.94 18.11
C GLN A 371 -20.15 -31.25 19.40
N ASN A 372 -19.26 -30.51 20.09
CA ASN A 372 -19.58 -29.88 21.39
C ASN A 372 -19.60 -28.35 21.35
N ARG A 373 -19.31 -27.73 20.18
CA ARG A 373 -19.14 -26.27 20.00
C ARG A 373 -18.13 -25.66 20.99
N THR A 374 -17.24 -26.48 21.55
CA THR A 374 -16.19 -26.02 22.45
C THR A 374 -15.15 -25.28 21.62
N ARG A 375 -14.86 -24.05 22.02
CA ARG A 375 -13.81 -23.23 21.42
C ARG A 375 -12.51 -23.50 22.16
N THR A 376 -11.41 -23.62 21.44
CA THR A 376 -10.07 -23.78 22.03
C THR A 376 -9.06 -22.99 21.23
N PHE A 377 -8.03 -22.44 21.89
CA PHE A 377 -6.92 -21.80 21.20
C PHE A 377 -5.78 -22.79 21.02
N ARG A 378 -5.31 -22.97 19.79
CA ARG A 378 -4.07 -23.69 19.50
C ARG A 378 -2.94 -22.70 19.31
N VAL A 379 -1.88 -22.86 20.08
CA VAL A 379 -0.67 -22.03 20.01
C VAL A 379 0.50 -22.92 19.61
N ASP A 380 1.16 -22.54 18.52
CA ASP A 380 2.38 -23.19 18.04
C ASP A 380 3.55 -22.19 18.14
N GLY A 381 4.67 -22.63 18.71
CA GLY A 381 5.82 -21.78 18.96
C GLY A 381 7.16 -22.51 18.92
N LEU A 382 8.23 -21.72 19.02
CA LEU A 382 9.61 -22.18 19.07
C LEU A 382 10.33 -21.54 20.26
N ALA A 383 10.91 -22.34 21.12
CA ALA A 383 11.81 -21.88 22.17
C ALA A 383 13.25 -21.77 21.65
N ALA A 384 14.03 -20.82 22.17
CA ALA A 384 15.45 -20.71 21.85
C ALA A 384 16.24 -21.95 22.28
N SER A 385 17.34 -22.25 21.57
CA SER A 385 18.20 -23.40 21.87
C SER A 385 18.75 -23.32 23.31
N GLY A 386 18.51 -24.37 24.11
CA GLY A 386 18.90 -24.43 25.52
C GLY A 386 17.91 -23.81 26.52
N ALA A 387 16.79 -23.23 26.06
CA ALA A 387 15.80 -22.55 26.90
C ALA A 387 14.58 -23.43 27.25
N SER A 388 14.79 -24.71 27.62
CA SER A 388 13.67 -25.62 27.98
C SER A 388 12.82 -25.12 29.15
N TYR A 389 13.39 -24.28 30.02
CA TYR A 389 12.68 -23.62 31.13
C TYR A 389 11.69 -22.54 30.66
N ALA A 390 11.88 -21.96 29.46
CA ALA A 390 11.03 -20.90 28.93
C ALA A 390 9.59 -21.39 28.66
N VAL A 391 9.44 -22.62 28.14
CA VAL A 391 8.12 -23.22 27.90
C VAL A 391 7.41 -23.51 29.22
N MET A 392 8.12 -24.01 30.24
CA MET A 392 7.53 -24.26 31.57
C MET A 392 7.05 -22.96 32.24
N ARG A 393 7.85 -21.88 32.16
CA ARG A 393 7.46 -20.56 32.64
C ARG A 393 6.22 -20.04 31.92
N TRP A 394 6.19 -20.18 30.59
CA TRP A 394 5.04 -19.78 29.77
C TRP A 394 3.76 -20.56 30.14
N VAL A 395 3.86 -21.89 30.29
CA VAL A 395 2.72 -22.73 30.75
C VAL A 395 2.21 -22.24 32.11
N SER A 396 3.09 -22.00 33.07
CA SER A 396 2.72 -21.49 34.40
C SER A 396 2.01 -20.14 34.34
N HIS A 397 2.47 -19.23 33.47
CA HIS A 397 1.87 -17.90 33.32
C HIS A 397 0.47 -17.98 32.69
N MET A 398 0.32 -18.81 31.65
CA MET A 398 -0.99 -19.02 31.01
C MET A 398 -1.97 -19.72 31.95
N THR A 399 -1.50 -20.65 32.79
CA THR A 399 -2.35 -21.26 33.84
C THR A 399 -2.77 -20.25 34.90
N ALA A 400 -1.89 -19.35 35.32
CA ALA A 400 -2.23 -18.26 36.24
C ALA A 400 -3.24 -17.26 35.62
N ALA A 401 -3.18 -17.04 34.31
CA ALA A 401 -4.16 -16.25 33.55
C ALA A 401 -5.50 -16.98 33.31
N GLY A 402 -5.69 -18.17 33.89
CA GLY A 402 -6.96 -18.90 33.82
C GLY A 402 -7.11 -19.79 32.58
N TRP A 403 -6.01 -20.25 31.97
CA TRP A 403 -6.03 -21.19 30.84
C TRP A 403 -5.58 -22.59 31.25
N THR A 404 -6.34 -23.62 30.87
CA THR A 404 -5.92 -25.02 30.96
C THR A 404 -5.20 -25.41 29.68
N LEU A 405 -3.94 -25.83 29.79
CA LEU A 405 -3.09 -26.18 28.64
C LEU A 405 -2.98 -27.70 28.48
N LYS A 406 -3.15 -28.19 27.24
CA LYS A 406 -2.91 -29.58 26.84
C LYS A 406 -1.80 -29.60 25.79
N ALA A 407 -0.72 -30.32 26.06
CA ALA A 407 0.37 -30.48 25.09
C ALA A 407 -0.13 -31.28 23.88
N LEU A 408 0.27 -30.84 22.69
CA LEU A 408 0.00 -31.49 21.41
C LEU A 408 1.33 -31.79 20.70
N ASP A 409 1.28 -32.70 19.73
CA ASP A 409 2.42 -32.92 18.84
C ASP A 409 2.74 -31.64 18.05
N PRO A 410 4.00 -31.20 18.04
CA PRO A 410 4.40 -29.98 17.37
C PRO A 410 4.25 -30.12 15.85
N VAL A 411 3.72 -29.09 15.20
CA VAL A 411 3.44 -29.09 13.74
C VAL A 411 4.71 -28.99 12.89
N GLY A 412 5.89 -28.83 13.51
CA GLY A 412 7.18 -28.77 12.82
C GLY A 412 8.30 -29.50 13.58
N ALA A 413 9.25 -30.07 12.84
CA ALA A 413 10.37 -30.85 13.37
C ALA A 413 11.58 -30.00 13.81
N ALA A 414 11.40 -28.70 14.03
CA ALA A 414 12.49 -27.81 14.43
C ALA A 414 12.87 -28.06 15.91
N PRO A 415 14.18 -28.04 16.26
CA PRO A 415 14.61 -28.14 17.65
C PRO A 415 13.97 -27.04 18.52
N GLY A 416 13.26 -27.41 19.58
CA GLY A 416 12.55 -26.48 20.46
C GLY A 416 11.12 -26.12 20.03
N ALA A 417 10.55 -26.80 19.03
CA ALA A 417 9.16 -26.62 18.64
C ALA A 417 8.20 -27.17 19.71
N PHE A 418 7.11 -26.44 19.98
CA PHE A 418 6.06 -26.87 20.89
C PHE A 418 4.68 -26.46 20.35
N SER A 419 3.66 -27.23 20.73
CA SER A 419 2.25 -26.93 20.45
C SER A 419 1.42 -27.20 21.69
N TYR A 420 0.54 -26.25 22.04
CA TYR A 420 -0.42 -26.41 23.13
C TYR A 420 -1.83 -26.01 22.67
N GLN A 421 -2.81 -26.73 23.20
CA GLN A 421 -4.21 -26.37 23.15
C GLN A 421 -4.60 -25.74 24.48
N LEU A 422 -5.24 -24.57 24.43
CA LEU A 422 -5.65 -23.79 25.59
C LEU A 422 -7.18 -23.70 25.66
N ILE A 423 -7.70 -24.01 26.83
CA ILE A 423 -9.14 -24.01 27.15
C ILE A 423 -9.32 -23.06 28.33
N ALA A 424 -10.28 -22.14 28.27
CA ALA A 424 -10.55 -21.25 29.40
C ALA A 424 -10.98 -22.06 30.63
N ALA A 425 -10.34 -21.84 31.77
CA ALA A 425 -10.64 -22.52 33.03
C ALA A 425 -12.08 -22.18 33.44
N GLY A 426 -12.92 -23.23 33.45
CA GLY A 426 -14.38 -23.13 33.50
C GLY A 426 -15.09 -24.12 32.57
N ALA A 427 -14.34 -24.81 31.69
CA ALA A 427 -14.86 -25.87 30.82
C ALA A 427 -14.09 -27.19 30.95
N ALA A 428 -13.86 -27.67 32.17
CA ALA A 428 -13.49 -29.08 32.36
C ALA A 428 -14.78 -29.93 32.32
N PRO A 429 -14.93 -30.89 31.39
CA PRO A 429 -15.96 -31.91 31.54
C PRO A 429 -15.66 -32.68 32.83
N ARG A 430 -16.66 -32.79 33.71
CA ARG A 430 -16.58 -33.66 34.89
C ARG A 430 -16.22 -35.06 34.40
N SER A 431 -15.06 -35.55 34.83
CA SER A 431 -14.69 -36.95 34.67
C SER A 431 -15.63 -37.77 35.54
N GLU A 432 -16.60 -38.45 34.94
CA GLU A 432 -17.22 -39.61 35.57
C GLU A 432 -16.25 -40.78 35.43
N LYS A 433 -15.85 -41.33 36.58
CA LYS A 433 -15.52 -42.74 36.78
C LYS A 433 -15.66 -43.04 38.28
N PRO A 434 -15.96 -44.29 38.67
CA PRO A 434 -15.93 -45.52 37.87
C PRO A 434 -17.24 -45.86 37.17
#